data_AF-A0A8S1IM25-F1
#
_entry.id   AF-A0A8S1IM25-F1
#
_cell.length_a   1.000
_cell.length_b   1.000
_cell.length_c   1.000
_cell.angle_alpha   90.00
_cell.angle_beta   90.00
_cell.angle_gamma   90.00
#
_symmetry.space_group_name_H-M   'P 1'
#
loop_
_entity.id
_entity.type
_entity.pdbx_description
1 polymer ?
#
loop_
_entity_poly.entity_id
_entity_poly.type
_entity_poly.pdbx_seq_one_letter_code
_entity_poly.pdbx_strand_id
1 'polypeptide(L)' 'MQLGQWTSNILEHSIKKLAGLNKPFKYIVTCIIMQKNGAGLHTAASCYWDNSTDGSRTVRWENKTLYCICTVFGVAC' A
#
# COMPACT_ATOMS: atom_id res chain seq x y z
N MET A 1 -12.94 -15.65 3.00
CA MET A 1 -13.54 -15.27 1.70
C MET A 1 -12.51 -14.50 0.88
N GLN A 2 -12.35 -14.86 -0.39
CA GLN A 2 -11.14 -14.68 -1.22
C GLN A 2 -10.46 -13.29 -1.21
N LEU A 3 -11.22 -12.20 -1.11
CA LEU A 3 -10.70 -10.82 -1.01
C LEU A 3 -9.78 -10.62 0.20
N GLY A 4 -10.17 -11.14 1.37
CA GLY A 4 -9.36 -11.03 2.58
C GLY A 4 -8.00 -11.72 2.41
N GLN A 5 -7.98 -12.89 1.77
CA GLN A 5 -6.73 -13.61 1.47
C GLN A 5 -5.84 -12.83 0.50
N TRP A 6 -6.43 -12.22 -0.54
CA TRP A 6 -5.66 -11.38 -1.47
C TRP A 6 -5.05 -10.18 -0.78
N THR A 7 -5.82 -9.49 0.07
CA THR A 7 -5.32 -8.37 0.87
C THR A 7 -4.16 -8.82 1.76
N SER A 8 -4.33 -9.90 2.54
CA SER A 8 -3.25 -10.44 3.38
C SER A 8 -2.02 -10.79 2.56
N ASN A 9 -2.18 -11.50 1.43
CA ASN A 9 -1.06 -11.87 0.57
C ASN A 9 -0.31 -10.66 0.02
N ILE A 10 -1.02 -9.60 -0.39
CA ILE A 10 -0.42 -8.36 -0.90
C ILE A 10 0.38 -7.69 0.22
N LEU A 11 -0.21 -7.55 1.41
CA LEU A 11 0.43 -6.90 2.56
C LEU A 11 1.69 -7.68 3.00
N GLU A 12 1.57 -8.99 3.20
CA GLU A 12 2.67 -9.85 3.63
C GLU A 12 3.81 -9.89 2.60
N HIS A 13 3.52 -10.05 1.31
CA HIS A 13 4.56 -10.02 0.28
C HIS A 13 5.24 -8.67 0.21
N SER A 14 4.48 -7.57 0.31
CA SER A 14 5.04 -6.22 0.24
C SER A 14 5.98 -5.98 1.43
N ILE A 15 5.52 -6.27 2.65
CA ILE A 15 6.34 -6.15 3.86
C ILE A 15 7.58 -7.04 3.77
N LYS A 16 7.44 -8.30 3.37
CA LYS A 16 8.57 -9.23 3.25
C LYS A 16 9.62 -8.73 2.27
N LYS A 17 9.20 -8.23 1.10
CA LYS A 17 10.12 -7.65 0.11
C LYS A 17 10.81 -6.39 0.62
N LEU A 18 10.07 -5.48 1.26
CA LEU A 18 10.62 -4.23 1.79
C LEU A 18 11.61 -4.48 2.94
N ALA A 19 11.26 -5.38 3.87
CA ALA A 19 12.14 -5.81 4.94
C ALA A 19 13.42 -6.46 4.38
N GLY A 20 13.30 -7.26 3.31
CA GLY A 20 14.44 -7.89 2.62
C GLY A 20 15.42 -6.91 1.96
N LEU A 21 15.07 -5.63 1.82
CA LEU A 21 16.01 -4.60 1.34
C LEU A 21 17.05 -4.20 2.39
N ASN A 22 16.89 -4.62 3.65
CA ASN A 22 17.78 -4.32 4.77
C ASN A 22 18.10 -2.81 4.90
N LYS A 23 17.11 -1.97 4.64
CA LYS A 23 17.19 -0.51 4.88
C LYS A 23 16.68 -0.21 6.29
N PRO A 24 17.21 0.82 6.97
CA PRO A 24 16.87 1.17 8.35
C PRO A 24 15.52 1.91 8.43
N PHE A 25 14.45 1.28 7.95
CA PHE A 25 13.10 1.84 7.93
C PHE A 25 12.11 0.90 8.63
N LYS A 26 11.15 1.48 9.33
CA LYS A 26 9.86 0.86 9.66
C LYS A 26 8.95 1.02 8.46
N TYR A 27 8.35 -0.08 8.02
CA TYR A 27 7.43 -0.08 6.89
C TYR A 27 5.98 -0.25 7.35
N ILE A 28 5.10 0.59 6.84
CA ILE A 28 3.65 0.47 6.98
C ILE A 28 3.09 0.27 5.57
N VAL A 29 2.24 -0.73 5.38
CA VAL A 29 1.62 -1.01 4.08
C VAL A 29 0.11 -1.02 4.25
N THR A 30 -0.60 -0.29 3.41
CA THR A 30 -2.07 -0.30 3.33
C THR A 30 -2.50 -0.69 1.92
N CYS A 31 -3.61 -1.42 1.82
CA CYS A 31 -4.15 -1.88 0.53
C CYS A 31 -5.67 -1.69 0.51
N ILE A 32 -6.16 -1.10 -0.57
CA ILE A 32 -7.58 -0.91 -0.86
C ILE A 32 -7.91 -1.72 -2.11
N ILE A 33 -8.85 -2.66 -1.99
CA ILE A 33 -9.41 -3.40 -3.12
C ILE A 33 -10.88 -3.04 -3.23
N MET A 34 -11.29 -2.47 -4.38
CA MET A 34 -12.65 -2.01 -4.62
C MET A 34 -13.20 -2.59 -5.94
N GLN A 35 -14.43 -3.08 -5.93
CA GLN A 35 -15.12 -3.50 -7.14
C GLN A 35 -15.51 -2.31 -8.01
N LYS A 36 -15.32 -2.43 -9.33
CA LYS A 36 -15.80 -1.49 -10.33
C LYS A 36 -17.30 -1.68 -10.53
N ASN A 37 -18.08 -0.81 -9.91
CA ASN A 37 -19.54 -0.77 -10.02
C ASN A 37 -20.04 0.60 -10.53
N GLY A 38 -19.15 1.40 -11.12
CA GLY A 38 -19.45 2.76 -11.58
C GLY A 38 -19.24 3.85 -10.52
N ALA A 39 -18.96 3.49 -9.25
CA ALA A 39 -18.60 4.48 -8.23
C ALA A 39 -17.18 5.05 -8.46
N GLY A 40 -17.03 6.35 -8.21
CA GLY A 40 -15.73 7.02 -8.21
C GLY A 40 -14.90 6.68 -6.96
N LEU A 41 -13.58 6.75 -7.07
CA LEU A 41 -12.65 6.50 -5.97
C LEU A 41 -11.53 7.55 -5.94
N HIS A 42 -11.46 8.31 -4.84
CA HIS A 42 -10.37 9.24 -4.56
C HIS A 42 -9.65 8.82 -3.28
N THR A 43 -8.33 8.65 -3.36
CA THR A 43 -7.47 8.20 -2.26
C THR A 43 -6.28 9.12 -2.14
N ALA A 44 -6.07 9.69 -0.96
CA ALA A 44 -4.91 10.52 -0.64
C ALA A 44 -4.36 10.11 0.73
N ALA A 45 -3.09 10.40 0.98
CA ALA A 45 -2.45 10.25 2.28
C ALA A 45 -1.78 11.57 2.65
N SER A 46 -1.98 12.00 3.89
CA SER A 46 -1.34 13.19 4.47
C SER A 46 -0.64 12.76 5.74
N CYS A 47 0.60 13.22 5.92
CA CYS A 47 1.46 12.83 7.03
C CYS A 47 2.19 14.06 7.60
N TYR A 48 2.52 14.00 8.88
CA TYR A 48 3.44 14.94 9.54
C TYR A 48 4.66 14.15 9.99
N TRP A 49 5.78 14.36 9.32
CA TRP A 49 6.98 13.53 9.42
C TRP A 49 8.24 14.30 8.97
N ASP A 50 9.41 13.66 9.05
CA ASP A 50 10.65 14.25 8.56
C ASP A 50 10.76 14.09 7.03
N ASN A 51 10.71 15.22 6.30
CA ASN A 51 10.74 15.22 4.83
C ASN A 51 12.07 14.72 4.23
N SER A 52 13.14 14.61 5.02
CA SER A 52 14.44 14.15 4.55
C SER A 52 14.61 12.62 4.66
N THR A 53 13.90 11.99 5.58
CA THR A 53 14.10 10.58 5.94
C THR A 53 12.85 9.73 5.77
N ASP A 54 11.66 10.31 5.88
CA ASP A 54 10.39 9.60 5.79
C ASP A 54 9.70 9.82 4.44
N GLY A 55 8.86 8.87 4.03
CA GLY A 55 8.10 9.04 2.80
C GLY A 55 7.09 7.95 2.51
N SER A 56 6.28 8.18 1.48
CA SER A 56 5.33 7.19 0.97
C SER A 56 5.36 7.02 -0.54
N ARG A 57 4.89 5.86 -0.98
CA ARG A 57 4.67 5.54 -2.40
C ARG A 57 3.34 4.81 -2.56
N THR A 58 2.53 5.30 -3.48
CA THR A 58 1.24 4.69 -3.84
C THR A 58 1.34 4.04 -5.21
N VAL A 59 0.96 2.78 -5.29
CA VAL A 59 0.85 2.01 -6.53
C VAL A 59 -0.62 1.70 -6.78
N ARG A 60 -1.11 2.11 -7.95
CA ARG A 60 -2.47 1.80 -8.41
C ARG A 60 -2.40 0.74 -9.50
N TRP A 61 -3.21 -0.29 -9.35
CA TRP A 61 -3.45 -1.35 -10.33
C TRP A 61 -4.95 -1.49 -10.55
N GLU A 62 -5.33 -1.92 -11.74
CA GLU A 62 -6.72 -2.20 -12.06
C GLU A 62 -6.85 -3.30 -13.11
N ASN A 63 -8.01 -3.95 -13.12
CA ASN A 63 -8.45 -4.80 -14.21
C ASN A 63 -9.89 -4.44 -14.64
N LYS A 64 -10.56 -5.32 -15.39
CA LYS A 64 -11.94 -5.07 -15.85
C LYS A 64 -12.95 -4.89 -14.70
N THR A 65 -12.72 -5.47 -13.53
CA THR A 65 -13.72 -5.58 -12.46
C THR A 65 -13.29 -4.99 -11.12
N LEU A 66 -12.00 -4.69 -10.92
CA LEU A 66 -11.43 -4.26 -9.64
C LEU A 66 -10.44 -3.10 -9.81
N TYR A 67 -10.40 -2.24 -8.80
CA TYR A 67 -9.27 -1.38 -8.48
C TYR A 67 -8.50 -1.96 -7.30
N CYS A 68 -7.17 -1.89 -7.34
CA CYS A 68 -6.28 -2.21 -6.23
C CYS A 68 -5.29 -1.06 -6.02
N ILE A 69 -5.31 -0.43 -4.85
CA ILE A 69 -4.42 0.68 -4.51
C ILE A 69 -3.63 0.26 -3.28
N CYS A 70 -2.30 0.17 -3.43
CA CYS A 70 -1.38 -0.14 -2.35
C CYS A 70 -0.54 1.08 -2.02
N THR A 71 -0.51 1.48 -0.75
CA THR A 71 0.32 2.59 -0.28
C THR A 71 1.32 2.06 0.75
N VAL A 72 2.59 2.35 0.51
CA VAL A 72 3.69 2.03 1.42
C VAL A 72 4.17 3.32 2.06
N PHE A 73 4.41 3.30 3.36
CA PHE A 73 5.11 4.34 4.11
C PHE A 73 6.40 3.73 4.64
N GLY A 74 7.53 4.39 4.42
CA GLY A 74 8.81 4.10 5.04
C GLY A 74 9.16 5.23 5.98
N VAL A 75 9.36 4.91 7.26
CA VAL A 75 9.70 5.88 8.31
C VAL A 75 11.05 5.47 8.89
N ALA A 76 11.98 6.42 9.02
CA ALA A 76 13.31 6.15 9.55
C ALA A 76 13.24 5.58 10.98
N CYS A 77 14.10 4.59 11.23
CA CYS A 77 14.25 3.94 12.53
C CYS A 77 15.27 4.65 13.41
#